data_AF-A0A7J4M748-F1
#
_entry.id   AF-A0A7J4M748-F1
#
_cell.length_a   1.000
_cell.length_b   1.000
_cell.length_c   1.000
_cell.angle_alpha   90.00
_cell.angle_beta   90.00
_cell.angle_gamma   90.00
#
_symmetry.space_group_name_H-M   'P 1'
#
loop_
_entity.id
_entity.type
_entity.pdbx_description
1 polymer ?
#
loop_
_entity_poly.entity_id
_entity_poly.type
_entity_poly.pdbx_seq_one_letter_code
_entity_poly.pdbx_strand_id
1 'polypeptide(L)'
;MTENKYIIISMDDPKTKHLADVLGNKTSKKIIDYLAEHSEASEKDIVDALGIPASTVEYNIGKLLKSGFVEKKKNFFWSKKGKKIVMYELSNKSILISPNRGTSEKLKSLLPGFILTLAGTFAVWVFDTIKSGNIQNNIAQDYVIQNSQKMILENVPELSNGMSNVIQANAVWGWFLSGGILALLIFAMVNWRKL
;
A
#
# COMPACT_ATOMS: atom_id res chain seq x y z
N MET A 1 21.13 -4.97 -16.87
CA MET A 1 19.76 -4.63 -16.41
C MET A 1 19.35 -5.67 -15.37
N THR A 2 19.51 -5.36 -14.10
CA THR A 2 19.15 -6.24 -12.97
C THR A 2 17.65 -6.15 -12.73
N GLU A 3 16.86 -7.00 -13.38
CA GLU A 3 15.47 -7.21 -13.01
C GLU A 3 15.43 -7.82 -11.61
N ASN A 4 14.69 -7.18 -10.70
CA ASN A 4 14.54 -7.61 -9.31
C ASN A 4 13.96 -9.03 -9.25
N LYS A 5 14.85 -9.98 -8.99
CA LYS A 5 14.69 -11.42 -9.21
C LYS A 5 14.08 -12.12 -7.99
N TYR A 6 13.17 -11.49 -7.26
CA TYR A 6 12.63 -12.05 -6.02
C TYR A 6 11.10 -12.08 -6.01
N ILE A 7 10.54 -13.23 -5.63
CA ILE A 7 9.12 -13.39 -5.34
C ILE A 7 8.97 -13.44 -3.82
N ILE A 8 8.24 -12.47 -3.26
CA ILE A 8 7.86 -12.48 -1.84
C ILE A 8 6.54 -13.24 -1.72
N ILE A 9 6.54 -14.28 -0.90
CA ILE A 9 5.37 -15.09 -0.62
C ILE A 9 5.08 -15.00 0.89
N SER A 10 3.85 -14.64 1.23
CA SER A 10 3.37 -14.66 2.61
C SER A 10 3.05 -16.09 3.02
N MET A 11 3.25 -16.44 4.30
CA MET A 11 2.90 -17.78 4.81
C MET A 11 1.45 -18.19 4.52
N ASP A 12 0.52 -17.24 4.50
CA ASP A 12 -0.91 -17.48 4.27
C ASP A 12 -1.29 -17.56 2.77
N ASP A 13 -0.32 -17.35 1.86
CA ASP A 13 -0.57 -17.40 0.41
C ASP A 13 -0.85 -18.85 -0.04
N PRO A 14 -1.87 -19.09 -0.88
CA PRO A 14 -2.14 -20.42 -1.43
C PRO A 14 -0.94 -21.05 -2.16
N LYS A 15 -0.03 -20.24 -2.71
CA LYS A 15 1.23 -20.71 -3.35
C LYS A 15 2.17 -21.37 -2.36
N THR A 16 2.14 -20.99 -1.08
CA THR A 16 2.99 -21.58 -0.02
C THR A 16 2.75 -23.08 0.12
N LYS A 17 1.50 -23.53 -0.03
CA LYS A 17 1.15 -24.96 -0.02
C LYS A 17 1.83 -25.72 -1.16
N HIS A 18 1.76 -25.18 -2.38
CA HIS A 18 2.42 -25.78 -3.54
C HIS A 18 3.94 -25.78 -3.41
N LEU A 19 4.51 -24.74 -2.79
CA LEU A 19 5.93 -24.66 -2.48
C LEU A 19 6.36 -25.79 -1.54
N ALA A 20 5.63 -25.96 -0.43
CA ALA A 20 5.90 -26.98 0.57
C ALA A 20 5.77 -28.39 -0.01
N ASP A 21 4.73 -28.65 -0.80
CA ASP A 21 4.52 -29.94 -1.47
C ASP A 21 5.70 -30.33 -2.37
N VAL A 22 6.23 -29.37 -3.12
CA VAL A 22 7.35 -29.58 -4.05
C VAL A 22 8.67 -29.75 -3.29
N LEU A 23 8.91 -28.94 -2.26
CA LEU A 23 10.11 -29.03 -1.41
C LEU A 23 10.15 -30.32 -0.57
N GLY A 24 9.01 -30.91 -0.25
CA GLY A 24 8.92 -32.20 0.45
C GLY A 24 9.10 -33.41 -0.47
N ASN A 25 8.97 -33.23 -1.79
CA ASN A 25 8.90 -34.33 -2.75
C ASN A 25 10.28 -34.68 -3.35
N LYS A 26 10.70 -35.92 -3.19
CA LYS A 26 11.99 -36.43 -3.70
C LYS A 26 12.10 -36.36 -5.22
N THR A 27 11.02 -36.65 -5.95
CA THR A 27 11.02 -36.60 -7.41
C THR A 27 11.14 -35.18 -7.92
N SER A 28 10.44 -34.23 -7.27
CA SER A 28 10.56 -32.81 -7.60
C SER A 28 12.00 -32.30 -7.42
N LYS A 29 12.68 -32.70 -6.33
CA LYS A 29 14.09 -32.36 -6.12
C LYS A 29 15.00 -32.90 -7.22
N LYS A 30 14.86 -34.18 -7.58
CA LYS A 30 15.65 -34.78 -8.68
C LYS A 30 15.49 -34.04 -9.99
N ILE A 31 14.27 -33.60 -10.31
CA ILE A 31 13.99 -32.81 -11.51
C ILE A 31 14.66 -31.43 -11.42
N ILE A 32 14.58 -30.76 -10.26
CA ILE A 32 15.27 -29.49 -10.02
C ILE A 32 16.79 -29.64 -10.18
N ASP A 33 17.38 -30.66 -9.56
CA ASP A 33 18.82 -30.93 -9.62
C ASP A 33 19.26 -31.19 -11.07
N TYR A 34 18.50 -31.98 -11.82
CA TYR A 34 18.75 -32.22 -13.24
C TYR A 34 18.70 -30.94 -14.08
N LEU A 35 17.71 -30.07 -13.84
CA LEU A 35 17.58 -28.77 -14.50
C LEU A 35 18.59 -27.72 -13.99
N ALA A 36 19.25 -27.96 -12.86
CA ALA A 36 20.36 -27.14 -12.40
C ALA A 36 21.66 -27.45 -13.17
N GLU A 37 21.85 -28.73 -13.52
CA GLU A 37 22.97 -29.19 -14.34
C GLU A 37 22.74 -28.94 -15.85
N HIS A 38 21.48 -28.98 -16.30
CA HIS A 38 21.09 -28.79 -17.70
C HIS A 38 20.26 -27.52 -17.84
N SER A 39 20.76 -26.55 -18.60
CA SER A 39 20.10 -25.24 -18.75
C SER A 39 18.66 -25.31 -19.27
N GLU A 40 18.31 -26.35 -20.03
CA GLU A 40 16.94 -26.61 -20.48
C GLU A 40 16.73 -28.10 -20.75
N ALA A 41 15.51 -28.60 -20.52
CA ALA A 41 15.15 -29.97 -20.85
C ALA A 41 13.67 -30.11 -21.21
N SER A 42 13.34 -31.06 -22.08
CA SER A 42 11.96 -31.49 -22.31
C SER A 42 11.54 -32.55 -21.29
N GLU A 43 10.23 -32.78 -21.16
CA GLU A 43 9.71 -33.89 -20.34
C GLU A 43 10.32 -35.24 -20.72
N LYS A 44 10.56 -35.47 -22.02
CA LYS A 44 11.18 -36.70 -22.48
C LYS A 44 12.62 -36.82 -22.01
N ASP A 45 13.39 -35.74 -22.10
CA ASP A 45 14.80 -35.75 -21.67
C ASP A 45 14.89 -36.07 -20.17
N ILE A 46 13.97 -35.53 -19.36
CA ILE A 46 13.88 -35.79 -17.92
C ILE A 46 13.48 -37.24 -17.63
N VAL A 47 12.53 -37.79 -18.37
CA VAL A 47 12.13 -39.21 -18.27
C VAL A 47 13.32 -40.12 -18.55
N ASP A 48 14.01 -39.88 -19.67
CA ASP A 48 15.11 -40.69 -20.14
C ASP A 48 16.33 -40.59 -19.20
N ALA A 49 16.63 -39.39 -18.67
CA ALA A 49 17.74 -39.16 -17.76
C ALA A 49 17.51 -39.70 -16.34
N LEU A 50 16.31 -39.54 -15.79
CA LEU A 50 16.01 -39.92 -14.40
C LEU A 50 15.41 -41.32 -14.26
N GLY A 51 15.00 -41.96 -15.35
CA GLY A 51 14.35 -43.27 -15.35
C GLY A 51 12.97 -43.25 -14.67
N ILE A 52 12.28 -42.11 -14.69
CA ILE A 52 10.99 -41.89 -14.01
C ILE A 52 9.86 -42.00 -15.04
N PRO A 53 8.71 -42.62 -14.73
CA PRO A 53 7.59 -42.71 -15.67
C PRO A 53 7.11 -41.34 -16.16
N ALA A 54 6.77 -41.24 -17.45
CA ALA A 54 6.32 -39.99 -18.07
C ALA A 54 5.17 -39.30 -17.34
N SER A 55 4.16 -40.06 -16.90
CA SER A 55 3.03 -39.53 -16.11
C SER A 55 3.48 -38.91 -14.78
N THR A 56 4.52 -39.47 -14.16
CA THR A 56 5.08 -38.95 -12.93
C THR A 56 5.89 -37.68 -13.19
N VAL A 57 6.66 -37.64 -14.27
CA VAL A 57 7.39 -36.42 -14.68
C VAL A 57 6.41 -35.29 -14.99
N GLU A 58 5.39 -35.54 -15.82
CA GLU A 58 4.34 -34.56 -16.16
C GLU A 58 3.66 -34.00 -14.90
N TYR A 59 3.27 -34.88 -13.97
CA TYR A 59 2.66 -34.48 -12.71
C TYR A 59 3.57 -33.58 -11.86
N ASN A 60 4.84 -33.95 -11.74
CA ASN A 60 5.80 -33.21 -10.92
C ASN A 60 6.22 -31.88 -11.56
N ILE A 61 6.44 -31.85 -12.88
CA ILE A 61 6.66 -30.62 -13.66
C ILE A 61 5.46 -29.68 -13.51
N GLY A 62 4.23 -30.21 -13.59
CA GLY A 62 3.02 -29.43 -13.34
C GLY A 62 3.00 -28.76 -11.96
N LYS A 63 3.45 -29.46 -10.91
CA LYS A 63 3.60 -28.87 -9.58
C LYS A 63 4.72 -27.83 -9.51
N LEU A 64 5.87 -28.12 -10.12
CA LEU A 64 7.02 -27.23 -10.17
C LEU A 64 6.67 -25.89 -10.86
N LEU A 65 5.92 -25.94 -11.95
CA LEU A 65 5.39 -24.75 -12.64
C LEU A 65 4.47 -23.92 -11.74
N LYS A 66 3.55 -24.58 -11.01
CA LYS A 66 2.62 -23.89 -10.08
C LYS A 66 3.35 -23.25 -8.89
N SER A 67 4.41 -23.90 -8.41
CA SER A 67 5.25 -23.37 -7.32
C SER A 67 6.21 -22.28 -7.77
N GLY A 68 6.46 -22.14 -9.08
CA GLY A 68 7.39 -21.16 -9.63
C GLY A 68 8.86 -21.54 -9.52
N PHE A 69 9.21 -22.79 -9.18
CA PHE A 69 10.60 -23.29 -9.26
C PHE A 69 11.05 -23.57 -10.70
N VAL A 70 10.11 -23.87 -11.59
CA VAL A 70 10.38 -24.15 -13.01
C VAL A 70 9.49 -23.23 -13.85
N GLU A 71 9.99 -22.81 -15.00
CA GLU A 71 9.24 -22.07 -16.00
C GLU A 71 9.35 -22.68 -17.39
N LYS A 72 8.36 -22.41 -18.23
CA LYS A 72 8.39 -22.80 -19.64
C LYS A 72 9.22 -21.78 -20.39
N LYS A 73 10.24 -22.23 -21.12
CA LYS A 73 11.01 -21.35 -22.00
C LYS A 73 10.11 -20.83 -23.11
N LYS A 74 10.34 -19.58 -23.54
CA LYS A 74 9.60 -18.97 -24.66
C LYS A 74 9.86 -19.69 -25.99
N ASN A 75 11.04 -20.32 -26.11
CA ASN A 75 11.43 -21.07 -27.29
C ASN A 75 10.93 -22.52 -27.18
N PHE A 76 10.49 -23.07 -28.31
CA PHE A 76 10.05 -24.46 -28.44
C PHE A 76 10.86 -25.15 -29.51
N PHE A 77 11.16 -26.44 -29.31
CA PHE A 77 11.84 -27.25 -30.31
C PHE A 77 10.82 -28.02 -31.16
N TRP A 78 11.17 -28.31 -32.41
CA TRP A 78 10.36 -29.17 -33.27
C TRP A 78 10.86 -30.61 -33.16
N SER A 79 9.96 -31.54 -32.89
CA SER A 79 10.27 -32.97 -32.94
C SER A 79 10.52 -33.41 -34.38
N LYS A 80 11.20 -34.56 -34.56
CA LYS A 80 11.35 -35.22 -35.87
C LYS A 80 10.01 -35.51 -36.56
N LYS A 81 8.90 -35.49 -35.83
CA LYS A 81 7.52 -35.69 -36.32
C LYS A 81 6.74 -34.38 -36.49
N GLY A 82 7.41 -33.23 -36.46
CA GLY A 82 6.79 -31.90 -36.63
C GLY A 82 5.92 -31.44 -35.46
N LYS A 83 6.05 -32.05 -34.27
CA LYS A 83 5.33 -31.60 -33.05
C LYS A 83 6.17 -30.61 -32.26
N LYS A 84 5.56 -29.56 -31.73
CA LYS A 84 6.23 -28.62 -30.81
C LYS A 84 6.52 -29.32 -29.47
N ILE A 85 7.75 -29.18 -29.00
CA ILE A 85 8.25 -29.69 -27.72
C ILE A 85 8.49 -28.48 -26.83
N VAL A 86 7.84 -28.48 -25.67
CA VAL A 86 8.02 -27.46 -24.63
C VAL A 86 9.32 -27.76 -23.89
N MET A 87 10.15 -26.74 -23.71
CA MET A 87 11.34 -26.81 -22.89
C MET A 87 11.07 -26.18 -21.52
N TYR A 88 11.62 -26.79 -20.50
CA TYR A 88 11.54 -26.35 -19.11
C TYR A 88 12.92 -25.92 -18.63
N GLU A 89 12.96 -24.85 -17.84
CA GLU A 89 14.17 -24.33 -17.21
C GLU A 89 13.87 -23.97 -15.75
N LEU A 90 14.91 -23.92 -14.90
CA LEU A 90 14.74 -23.42 -13.53
C LEU A 90 14.34 -21.96 -13.57
N SER A 91 13.30 -21.61 -12.80
CA SER A 91 12.94 -20.21 -12.68
C SER A 91 14.07 -19.51 -11.96
N ASN A 92 14.48 -18.43 -12.58
CA ASN A 92 15.64 -17.69 -12.15
C ASN A 92 15.37 -16.90 -10.85
N LYS A 93 14.17 -16.98 -10.25
CA LYS A 93 13.69 -16.14 -9.15
C LYS A 93 14.03 -16.71 -7.77
N SER A 94 14.54 -15.87 -6.87
CA SER A 94 14.68 -16.16 -5.45
C SER A 94 13.33 -16.08 -4.76
N ILE A 95 12.97 -17.08 -3.94
CA ILE A 95 11.69 -17.11 -3.23
C ILE A 95 11.93 -16.73 -1.77
N LEU A 96 11.41 -15.56 -1.37
CA LEU A 96 11.49 -15.08 0.01
C LEU A 96 10.17 -15.37 0.73
N ILE A 97 10.22 -16.22 1.74
CA ILE A 97 9.07 -16.53 2.58
C ILE A 97 9.12 -15.61 3.81
N SER A 98 8.10 -14.79 3.97
CA SER A 98 8.00 -13.89 5.13
C SER A 98 6.75 -14.20 5.97
N PRO A 99 6.86 -14.19 7.31
CA PRO A 99 5.68 -14.25 8.16
C PRO A 99 4.85 -12.99 7.90
N ASN A 100 3.56 -13.19 7.66
CA ASN A 100 2.63 -12.09 7.45
C ASN A 100 2.51 -11.27 8.74
N ARG A 101 3.34 -10.22 8.88
CA ARG A 101 3.14 -9.19 9.90
C ARG A 101 2.16 -8.21 9.27
N GLY A 102 0.87 -8.41 9.56
CA GLY A 102 -0.25 -7.69 8.96
C GLY A 102 -0.23 -6.17 9.16
N THR A 103 0.66 -5.46 8.47
CA THR A 103 0.68 -3.99 8.42
C THR A 103 -0.61 -3.46 7.81
N SER A 104 -1.23 -4.23 6.91
CA SER A 104 -2.51 -3.91 6.29
C SER A 104 -3.69 -4.03 7.26
N GLU A 105 -3.68 -4.99 8.18
CA GLU A 105 -4.71 -5.13 9.22
C GLU A 105 -4.62 -3.99 10.23
N LYS A 106 -3.39 -3.64 10.65
CA LYS A 106 -3.13 -2.48 11.51
C LYS A 106 -3.64 -1.18 10.87
N LEU A 107 -3.39 -0.96 9.59
CA LEU A 107 -3.87 0.23 8.86
C LEU A 107 -5.41 0.26 8.73
N LYS A 108 -6.05 -0.89 8.50
CA LYS A 108 -7.51 -1.03 8.45
C LYS A 108 -8.19 -0.67 9.78
N SER A 109 -7.55 -0.96 10.91
CA SER A 109 -8.09 -0.62 12.23
C SER A 109 -8.05 0.88 12.55
N LEU A 110 -7.14 1.64 11.94
CA LEU A 110 -6.96 3.07 12.16
C LEU A 110 -7.77 3.95 11.18
N LEU A 111 -8.19 3.37 10.05
CA LEU A 111 -8.97 4.04 9.01
C LEU A 111 -10.25 4.73 9.53
N PRO A 112 -11.09 4.10 10.38
CA PRO A 112 -12.31 4.74 10.88
C PRO A 112 -12.00 5.97 11.75
N GLY A 113 -10.97 5.89 12.59
CA GLY A 113 -10.53 7.01 13.43
C GLY A 113 -10.04 8.18 12.59
N PHE A 114 -9.26 7.90 11.55
CA PHE A 114 -8.74 8.93 10.64
C PHE A 114 -9.87 9.67 9.89
N ILE A 115 -10.86 8.93 9.40
CA ILE A 115 -12.04 9.50 8.72
C ILE A 115 -12.83 10.39 9.68
N LEU A 116 -13.05 9.94 10.91
CA LEU A 116 -13.82 10.70 11.91
C LEU A 116 -13.13 12.02 12.28
N THR A 117 -11.81 12.00 12.45
CA THR A 117 -11.02 13.21 12.76
C THR A 117 -10.99 14.20 11.60
N LEU A 118 -10.83 13.71 10.35
CA LEU A 118 -10.87 14.56 9.16
C LEU A 118 -12.26 15.18 8.95
N ALA A 119 -13.32 14.38 9.10
CA ALA A 119 -14.70 14.86 8.96
C ALA A 119 -15.05 15.90 10.04
N GLY A 120 -14.65 15.67 11.29
CA GLY A 120 -14.85 16.64 12.38
C GLY A 120 -14.11 17.96 12.12
N THR A 121 -12.85 17.88 11.67
CA THR A 121 -12.05 19.07 11.33
C THR A 121 -12.69 19.86 10.19
N PHE A 122 -13.15 19.17 9.14
CA PHE A 122 -13.83 19.80 8.01
C PHE A 122 -15.15 20.46 8.43
N ALA A 123 -15.96 19.80 9.26
CA ALA A 123 -17.22 20.36 9.76
C ALA A 123 -16.99 21.65 10.58
N VAL A 124 -15.98 21.67 11.46
CA VAL A 124 -15.61 22.87 12.23
C VAL A 124 -15.15 24.00 11.31
N TRP A 125 -14.33 23.70 10.30
CA TRP A 125 -13.85 24.69 9.34
C TRP A 125 -14.98 25.30 8.49
N VAL A 126 -15.92 24.48 8.02
CA VAL A 126 -17.11 24.95 7.29
C VAL A 126 -17.99 25.82 8.20
N PHE A 127 -18.22 25.40 9.43
CA PHE A 127 -19.02 26.17 10.39
C PHE A 127 -18.38 27.54 10.71
N ASP A 128 -17.07 27.57 10.91
CA ASP A 128 -16.32 28.81 11.17
C ASP A 128 -16.33 29.75 9.97
N THR A 129 -16.22 29.21 8.74
CA THR A 129 -16.30 30.00 7.50
C THR A 129 -17.68 30.64 7.33
N ILE A 130 -18.76 29.90 7.59
CA ILE A 130 -20.14 30.40 7.49
C ILE A 130 -20.42 31.46 8.57
N LYS A 131 -19.93 31.28 9.79
CA LYS A 131 -20.12 32.22 10.90
C LYS A 131 -19.27 33.48 10.73
N SER A 132 -18.00 33.34 10.33
CA SER A 132 -17.09 34.46 10.09
C SER A 132 -17.53 35.33 8.92
N GLY A 133 -18.13 34.75 7.87
CA GLY A 133 -18.74 35.50 6.77
C GLY A 133 -19.92 36.40 7.19
N ASN A 134 -20.63 36.05 8.28
CA ASN A 134 -21.71 36.89 8.83
C ASN A 134 -21.20 37.98 9.78
N ILE A 135 -20.09 37.75 10.48
CA ILE A 135 -19.51 38.74 11.41
C ILE A 135 -18.78 39.87 10.67
N GLN A 136 -18.08 39.57 9.57
CA GLN A 136 -17.32 40.57 8.82
C GLN A 136 -18.21 41.62 8.15
N ASN A 137 -19.41 41.24 7.70
CA ASN A 137 -20.37 42.16 7.09
C ASN A 137 -21.02 43.13 8.10
N ASN A 138 -21.27 42.68 9.34
CA ASN A 138 -21.85 43.52 10.38
C ASN A 138 -20.83 44.49 10.98
N ILE A 139 -19.59 44.05 11.22
CA ILE A 139 -18.53 44.92 11.75
C ILE A 139 -18.11 45.97 10.72
N ALA A 140 -18.02 45.62 9.43
CA ALA A 140 -17.69 46.59 8.38
C ALA A 140 -18.78 47.66 8.22
N GLN A 141 -20.07 47.31 8.39
CA GLN A 141 -21.14 48.30 8.35
C GLN A 141 -21.19 49.17 9.62
N ASP A 142 -21.02 48.60 10.81
CA ASP A 142 -20.99 49.39 12.05
C ASP A 142 -19.79 50.34 12.13
N TYR A 143 -18.61 49.93 11.62
CA TYR A 143 -17.43 50.79 11.57
C TYR A 143 -17.60 51.97 10.59
N VAL A 144 -18.25 51.74 9.44
CA VAL A 144 -18.54 52.79 8.44
C VAL A 144 -19.63 53.75 8.93
N ILE A 145 -20.66 53.25 9.63
CA ILE A 145 -21.72 54.09 10.20
C ILE A 145 -21.20 54.92 11.37
N GLN A 146 -20.35 54.37 12.24
CA GLN A 146 -19.78 55.09 13.37
C GLN A 146 -18.74 56.14 12.94
N ASN A 147 -17.91 55.83 11.94
CA ASN A 147 -16.93 56.79 11.41
C ASN A 147 -17.55 57.87 10.53
N SER A 148 -18.63 57.60 9.80
CA SER A 148 -19.35 58.64 9.07
C SER A 148 -20.04 59.63 10.01
N GLN A 149 -20.57 59.17 11.14
CA GLN A 149 -21.12 60.06 12.17
C GLN A 149 -20.03 60.92 12.88
N LYS A 150 -18.83 60.36 13.11
CA LYS A 150 -17.70 61.13 13.66
C LYS A 150 -17.09 62.13 12.68
N MET A 151 -17.06 61.83 11.38
CA MET A 151 -16.58 62.77 10.35
C MET A 151 -17.49 63.99 10.14
N ILE A 152 -18.76 63.95 10.57
CA ILE A 152 -19.67 65.10 10.51
C ILE A 152 -19.44 66.07 11.68
N LEU A 153 -18.74 65.65 12.75
CA LEU A 153 -18.65 66.43 13.99
C LEU A 153 -17.26 67.00 14.32
N GLU A 154 -16.17 66.62 13.64
CA GLU A 154 -14.84 67.13 14.03
C GLU A 154 -13.89 67.30 12.83
N ASN A 155 -13.69 68.56 12.41
CA ASN A 155 -12.64 68.98 11.48
C ASN A 155 -11.26 69.01 12.16
N VAL A 156 -10.67 67.84 12.46
CA VAL A 156 -9.27 67.77 12.91
C VAL A 156 -8.55 66.61 12.20
N PRO A 157 -7.44 66.87 11.48
CA PRO A 157 -6.72 65.85 10.72
C PRO A 157 -5.67 65.17 11.59
N GLU A 158 -6.05 64.18 12.41
CA GLU A 158 -5.08 63.26 13.00
C GLU A 158 -5.63 61.83 13.03
N LEU A 159 -5.28 61.05 12.00
CA LEU A 159 -5.54 59.61 11.99
C LEU A 159 -4.30 58.87 11.48
N SER A 160 -3.20 58.88 12.26
CA SER A 160 -2.04 58.03 11.97
C SER A 160 -1.87 56.85 12.94
N ASN A 161 -2.56 56.76 14.07
CA ASN A 161 -2.20 55.78 15.12
C ASN A 161 -3.38 54.95 15.65
N GLY A 162 -4.23 54.43 14.76
CA GLY A 162 -5.42 53.65 15.14
C GLY A 162 -5.49 52.23 14.58
N MET A 163 -4.43 51.70 13.98
CA MET A 163 -4.49 50.42 13.27
C MET A 163 -3.50 49.42 13.86
N SER A 164 -3.88 48.78 14.97
CA SER A 164 -3.13 47.59 15.45
C SER A 164 -3.93 46.60 16.29
N ASN A 165 -5.14 46.91 16.76
CA ASN A 165 -5.83 46.05 17.74
C ASN A 165 -7.24 45.62 17.31
N VAL A 166 -7.38 45.04 16.13
CA VAL A 166 -8.50 44.15 15.77
C VAL A 166 -7.92 43.29 14.65
N ILE A 167 -7.59 42.01 14.75
CA ILE A 167 -8.37 40.84 15.17
C ILE A 167 -7.30 39.77 15.46
N GLN A 168 -7.09 39.38 16.72
CA GLN A 168 -6.41 38.12 17.00
C GLN A 168 -7.46 37.02 16.80
N ALA A 169 -7.61 36.56 15.56
CA ALA A 169 -8.48 35.45 15.23
C ALA A 169 -7.89 34.21 15.88
N ASN A 170 -8.34 33.87 17.08
CA ASN A 170 -8.02 32.60 17.69
C ASN A 170 -8.58 31.51 16.78
N ALA A 171 -7.69 30.89 16.00
CA ALA A 171 -8.00 29.79 15.10
C ALA A 171 -8.47 28.57 15.92
N VAL A 172 -9.75 28.57 16.33
CA VAL A 172 -10.37 27.50 17.13
C VAL A 172 -10.25 26.15 16.42
N TRP A 173 -10.25 26.14 15.09
CA TRP A 173 -9.99 24.95 14.27
C TRP A 173 -8.62 24.32 14.54
N GLY A 174 -7.60 25.12 14.87
CA GLY A 174 -6.25 24.64 15.20
C GLY A 174 -6.22 23.85 16.51
N TRP A 175 -7.02 24.28 17.50
CA TRP A 175 -7.17 23.55 18.77
C TRP A 175 -7.94 22.24 18.61
N PHE A 176 -8.95 22.21 17.74
CA PHE A 176 -9.69 20.99 17.43
C PHE A 176 -8.82 19.97 16.67
N LEU A 177 -8.04 20.42 15.68
CA LEU A 177 -7.09 19.57 14.96
C LEU A 177 -6.02 19.00 15.92
N SER A 178 -5.44 19.86 16.75
CA SER A 178 -4.43 19.46 17.74
C SER A 178 -4.99 18.46 18.76
N GLY A 179 -6.20 18.69 19.27
CA GLY A 179 -6.90 17.77 20.17
C GLY A 179 -7.26 16.43 19.51
N GLY A 180 -7.69 16.46 18.25
CA GLY A 180 -8.00 15.24 17.48
C GLY A 180 -6.75 14.38 17.22
N ILE A 181 -5.63 15.01 16.87
CA ILE A 181 -4.34 14.32 16.72
C ILE A 181 -3.88 13.73 18.05
N LEU A 182 -4.03 14.46 19.16
CA LEU A 182 -3.69 13.99 20.50
C LEU A 182 -4.55 12.77 20.89
N ALA A 183 -5.85 12.82 20.65
CA ALA A 183 -6.76 11.71 20.93
C ALA A 183 -6.42 10.46 20.11
N LEU A 184 -6.06 10.61 18.84
CA LEU A 184 -5.57 9.51 17.99
C LEU A 184 -4.25 8.93 18.49
N LEU A 185 -3.32 9.78 18.95
CA LEU A 185 -2.06 9.33 19.54
C LEU A 185 -2.27 8.55 20.83
N ILE A 186 -3.18 9.01 21.70
CA ILE A 186 -3.55 8.30 22.94
C ILE A 186 -4.23 6.97 22.61
N PHE A 187 -5.16 6.94 21.66
CA PHE A 187 -5.79 5.69 21.21
C PHE A 187 -4.77 4.71 20.65
N ALA A 188 -3.83 5.17 19.83
CA ALA A 188 -2.74 4.35 19.29
C ALA A 188 -1.81 3.81 20.38
N MET A 189 -1.47 4.61 21.41
CA MET A 189 -0.67 4.16 22.56
C MET A 189 -1.42 3.15 23.43
N VAL A 190 -2.67 3.43 23.79
CA VAL A 190 -3.47 2.55 24.67
C VAL A 190 -3.73 1.21 24.00
N ASN A 191 -3.95 1.21 22.69
CA ASN A 191 -4.21 -0.01 21.94
C ASN A 191 -2.92 -0.69 21.42
N TRP A 192 -1.73 -0.16 21.73
CA TRP A 192 -0.43 -0.67 21.25
C TRP A 192 -0.15 -2.13 21.64
N ARG A 193 -0.79 -2.64 22.70
CA ARG A 193 -0.66 -4.05 23.13
C ARG A 193 -1.69 -5.00 22.48
N LYS A 194 -2.71 -4.46 21.80
CA LYS A 194 -3.73 -5.21 21.04
C LYS A 194 -3.63 -4.97 19.52
N LEU A 195 -2.70 -4.12 19.08
CA LEU A 195 -2.41 -3.74 17.69
C LEU A 195 -1.24 -4.49 17.09
#